data_AF-A0A937W4D3-F1
#
_entry.id   AF-A0A937W4D3-F1
#
_cell.length_a   1.000
_cell.length_b   1.000
_cell.length_c   1.000
_cell.angle_alpha   90.00
_cell.angle_beta   90.00
_cell.angle_gamma   90.00
#
_symmetry.space_group_name_H-M   'P 1'
#
loop_
_entity.id
_entity.type
_entity.pdbx_description
1 polymer ?
#
loop_
_entity_poly.entity_id
_entity_poly.type
_entity_poly.pdbx_seq_one_letter_code
_entity_poly.pdbx_strand_id
1 'polypeptide(L)'
;MEQILAKPLGLDTLDIQTGEKLGHSKLSVGRYITQDVFLSYERRLGEESGDKVGIEYSVNRHLKLKGSSTNTGEAAFDILWRIDY
;
A
#
# COMPACT_ATOMS: atom_id res chain seq x y z
N MET A 1 17.62 -3.73 -13.25
CA MET A 1 16.79 -4.93 -13.48
C MET A 1 16.89 -5.77 -12.22
N GLU A 2 15.92 -5.69 -11.33
CA GLU A 2 15.75 -6.64 -10.23
C GLU A 2 14.25 -6.93 -10.09
N GLN A 3 13.77 -7.91 -10.87
CA GLN A 3 12.48 -8.56 -10.63
C GLN A 3 12.79 -9.90 -9.99
N ILE A 4 12.77 -9.98 -8.66
CA ILE A 4 12.95 -11.25 -7.97
C ILE A 4 11.81 -11.43 -6.94
N LEU A 5 10.86 -12.28 -7.37
CA LEU A 5 10.05 -13.22 -6.58
C LEU A 5 8.84 -12.69 -5.76
N ALA A 6 7.89 -12.04 -6.42
CA ALA A 6 6.55 -11.78 -5.86
C ALA A 6 5.50 -12.88 -6.19
N LYS A 7 5.81 -13.81 -7.11
CA LYS A 7 4.87 -14.84 -7.63
C LYS A 7 4.40 -15.92 -6.63
N PRO A 8 5.23 -16.46 -5.72
CA PRO A 8 4.74 -17.48 -4.76
C PRO A 8 3.76 -16.91 -3.72
N LEU A 9 3.85 -15.61 -3.46
CA LEU A 9 2.99 -14.89 -2.51
C LEU A 9 1.78 -14.21 -3.20
N GLY A 10 1.72 -14.32 -4.54
CA GLY A 10 0.71 -13.68 -5.36
C GLY A 10 0.72 -12.16 -5.30
N LEU A 11 1.83 -11.53 -4.93
CA LEU A 11 1.94 -10.08 -4.83
C LEU A 11 2.28 -9.49 -6.21
N ASP A 12 1.66 -8.36 -6.57
CA ASP A 12 1.90 -7.70 -7.87
C ASP A 12 2.99 -6.63 -7.77
N THR A 13 3.16 -6.06 -6.59
CA THR A 13 4.10 -4.97 -6.31
C THR A 13 4.87 -5.28 -5.03
N LEU A 14 6.18 -5.06 -5.08
CA LEU A 14 7.10 -5.12 -3.94
C LEU A 14 8.02 -3.91 -4.08
N ASP A 15 8.02 -3.05 -3.07
CA ASP A 15 8.78 -1.82 -3.02
C ASP A 15 9.55 -1.77 -1.69
N ILE A 16 10.86 -1.56 -1.78
CA ILE A 16 11.74 -1.49 -0.62
C ILE A 16 12.41 -0.12 -0.63
N GLN A 17 12.07 0.69 0.35
CA GLN A 17 12.65 2.02 0.54
C GLN A 17 13.58 1.98 1.75
N THR A 18 14.87 2.12 1.52
CA THR A 18 15.86 2.25 2.60
C THR A 18 16.08 3.75 2.83
N GLY A 19 15.67 4.27 3.98
CA GLY A 19 15.90 5.67 4.34
C GLY A 19 17.39 5.99 4.52
N GLU A 20 17.75 7.27 4.41
CA GLU A 20 19.14 7.76 4.52
C GLU A 20 19.79 7.49 5.90
N LYS A 21 18.97 7.24 6.94
CA LYS A 21 19.42 6.82 8.27
C LYS A 21 19.24 5.32 8.44
N LEU A 22 20.28 4.66 8.96
CA LEU A 22 20.23 3.26 9.40
C LEU A 22 19.08 3.09 10.40
N GLY A 23 18.04 2.34 10.02
CA GLY A 23 16.85 2.13 10.84
C GLY A 23 15.58 2.85 10.38
N HIS A 24 15.55 3.48 9.20
CA HIS A 24 14.31 3.98 8.59
C HIS A 24 14.01 3.27 7.27
N SER A 25 13.96 1.93 7.31
CA SER A 25 13.61 1.15 6.12
C SER A 25 12.11 0.90 6.09
N LYS A 26 11.50 0.99 4.92
CA LYS A 26 10.10 0.74 4.68
C LYS A 26 9.97 -0.33 3.61
N LEU A 27 9.23 -1.39 3.94
CA LEU A 27 8.88 -2.46 3.04
C LEU A 27 7.40 -2.30 2.69
N SER A 28 7.08 -2.16 1.40
CA SER A 28 5.71 -2.08 0.93
C SER A 28 5.45 -3.21 -0.05
N VAL A 29 4.34 -3.89 0.11
CA VAL A 29 3.84 -4.90 -0.81
C VAL A 29 2.42 -4.56 -1.20
N GLY A 30 2.02 -4.89 -2.42
CA GLY A 30 0.67 -4.65 -2.87
C GLY A 30 0.25 -5.63 -3.95
N ARG A 31 -1.05 -5.85 -4.03
CA ARG A 31 -1.68 -6.81 -4.93
C ARG A 31 -3.04 -6.30 -5.37
N TYR A 32 -3.34 -6.47 -6.63
CA TYR A 32 -4.69 -6.37 -7.16
C TYR A 32 -5.45 -7.67 -6.90
N ILE A 33 -6.45 -7.61 -6.03
CA ILE A 33 -7.37 -8.72 -5.79
C ILE A 33 -8.35 -8.84 -6.97
N THR A 34 -8.76 -7.69 -7.48
CA THR A 34 -9.56 -7.55 -8.71
C THR A 34 -9.01 -6.36 -9.52
N GLN A 35 -9.53 -6.15 -10.73
CA GLN A 35 -9.14 -5.00 -11.55
C GLN A 35 -9.45 -3.64 -10.89
N ASP A 36 -10.37 -3.63 -9.92
CA ASP A 36 -10.84 -2.43 -9.24
C ASP A 36 -10.39 -2.34 -7.77
N VAL A 37 -9.94 -3.46 -7.17
CA VAL A 37 -9.54 -3.55 -5.76
C VAL A 37 -8.04 -3.79 -5.65
N PHE A 38 -7.33 -2.83 -5.08
CA PHE A 38 -5.92 -2.92 -4.73
C PHE A 38 -5.75 -3.02 -3.22
N LEU A 39 -5.07 -4.07 -2.77
CA LEU A 39 -4.67 -4.23 -1.38
C LEU A 39 -3.19 -3.90 -1.26
N SER A 40 -2.82 -3.09 -0.27
CA SER A 40 -1.44 -2.77 0.06
C SER A 40 -1.16 -3.06 1.53
N TYR A 41 0.09 -3.42 1.80
CA TYR A 41 0.62 -3.63 3.13
C TYR A 41 2.00 -3.00 3.20
N GLU A 42 2.22 -2.19 4.23
CA GLU A 42 3.44 -1.46 4.46
C GLU A 42 3.93 -1.79 5.86
N ARG A 43 5.21 -2.12 5.99
CA ARG A 43 5.89 -2.36 7.25
C ARG A 43 7.10 -1.44 7.33
N ARG A 44 7.14 -0.60 8.37
CA ARG A 44 8.31 0.18 8.73
C ARG A 44 9.21 -0.64 9.66
N LEU A 45 10.48 -0.72 9.30
CA LEU A 45 11.55 -1.42 9.99
C LEU A 45 12.45 -0.35 10.61
N GLY A 46 12.47 -0.26 11.95
CA GLY A 46 13.13 0.84 12.66
C GLY A 46 12.71 1.02 14.11
N GLU A 47 13.15 2.12 14.72
CA GLU A 47 12.71 2.56 16.07
C GLU A 47 11.19 2.83 16.12
N GLU A 48 10.61 3.28 15.00
CA GLU A 48 9.16 3.40 14.83
C GLU A 48 8.61 2.23 14.02
N SER A 49 8.66 1.03 14.60
CA SER A 49 8.06 -0.15 13.99
C SER A 49 6.54 0.03 13.88
N GLY A 50 6.02 -0.01 12.66
CA GLY A 50 4.60 0.18 12.39
C GLY A 50 4.16 -0.54 11.13
N ASP A 51 3.04 -1.23 11.25
CA ASP A 51 2.38 -1.90 10.13
C ASP A 51 1.17 -1.07 9.69
N LYS A 52 1.03 -0.87 8.38
CA LYS A 52 -0.09 -0.17 7.75
C LYS A 52 -0.68 -1.07 6.66
N VAL A 53 -1.96 -1.36 6.78
CA VAL A 53 -2.75 -2.02 5.73
C VAL A 53 -3.52 -0.94 4.99
N GLY A 54 -3.52 -0.98 3.66
CA GLY A 54 -4.29 -0.10 2.80
C GLY A 54 -5.17 -0.92 1.86
N ILE A 55 -6.38 -0.45 1.61
CA ILE A 55 -7.26 -0.96 0.58
C ILE A 55 -7.73 0.21 -0.28
N GLU A 56 -7.57 0.10 -1.59
CA GLU A 56 -8.12 1.04 -2.56
C GLU A 56 -9.15 0.32 -3.41
N TYR A 57 -10.35 0.90 -3.51
CA TYR A 57 -11.43 0.41 -4.35
C TYR A 57 -11.84 1.48 -5.35
N SER A 58 -11.74 1.15 -6.63
CA SER A 58 -12.22 1.99 -7.73
C SER A 58 -13.68 1.65 -8.00
N VAL A 59 -14.59 2.52 -7.57
CA VAL A 59 -16.03 2.35 -7.85
C VAL A 59 -16.31 2.60 -9.32
N ASN A 60 -15.66 3.64 -9.88
CA ASN A 60 -15.69 3.95 -11.30
C ASN A 60 -14.46 4.81 -11.67
N ARG A 61 -14.30 5.13 -12.96
CA ARG A 61 -13.20 5.98 -13.46
C ARG A 61 -13.10 7.37 -12.80
N HIS A 62 -14.18 7.84 -12.17
CA HIS A 62 -14.29 9.14 -11.50
C HIS A 62 -14.28 9.02 -9.97
N LEU A 63 -14.42 7.84 -9.38
CA LEU A 63 -14.59 7.67 -7.94
C LEU A 63 -13.74 6.51 -7.42
N LYS A 64 -12.88 6.85 -6.46
CA LYS A 64 -12.01 5.91 -5.75
C LYS A 64 -12.18 6.09 -4.26
N LEU A 65 -12.33 4.97 -3.56
CA LEU A 65 -12.36 4.91 -2.11
C LEU A 65 -11.02 4.33 -1.64
N LYS A 66 -10.43 4.93 -0.61
CA LYS A 66 -9.23 4.40 0.03
C LYS A 66 -9.52 4.24 1.51
N GLY A 67 -9.25 3.07 2.04
CA GLY A 67 -9.18 2.82 3.46
C GLY A 67 -7.73 2.50 3.82
N SER A 68 -7.24 3.01 4.93
CA SER A 68 -6.01 2.52 5.52
C SER A 68 -6.13 2.40 7.01
N SER A 69 -5.44 1.44 7.58
CA SER A 69 -5.44 1.17 9.00
C SER A 69 -4.03 0.80 9.44
N THR A 70 -3.59 1.34 10.56
CA THR A 70 -2.31 1.03 11.16
C THR A 70 -2.51 0.18 12.41
N ASN A 71 -1.51 -0.65 12.72
CA ASN A 71 -1.50 -1.42 13.95
C ASN A 71 -1.36 -0.54 15.21
N THR A 72 -1.06 0.76 15.04
CA THR A 72 -1.03 1.76 16.12
C THR A 72 -2.41 2.33 16.45
N GLY A 73 -3.47 1.89 15.75
CA GLY A 73 -4.85 2.29 15.99
C GLY A 73 -5.33 3.48 15.14
N GLU A 74 -4.53 3.93 14.17
CA GLU A 74 -4.94 4.99 13.24
C GLU A 74 -5.63 4.37 12.04
N ALA A 75 -6.89 4.73 11.81
CA ALA A 75 -7.60 4.41 10.58
C ALA A 75 -7.95 5.69 9.83
N ALA A 76 -7.72 5.67 8.51
CA ALA A 76 -8.05 6.76 7.61
C ALA A 76 -8.93 6.23 6.48
N PHE A 77 -9.95 7.00 6.13
CA PHE A 77 -10.82 6.73 4.99
C PHE A 77 -10.85 7.96 4.09
N ASP A 78 -10.35 7.81 2.86
CA ASP A 78 -10.28 8.86 1.86
C ASP A 78 -11.22 8.55 0.70
N ILE A 79 -11.84 9.59 0.17
CA ILE A 79 -12.68 9.51 -1.03
C ILE A 79 -12.05 10.44 -2.07
N LEU A 80 -11.59 9.86 -3.17
CA LEU A 80 -11.10 10.60 -4.33
C LEU A 80 -12.17 10.63 -5.40
N TRP A 81 -12.69 11.82 -5.68
CA TRP A 81 -13.52 12.08 -6.84
C TRP A 81 -12.72 12.86 -7.89
N ARG A 82 -12.69 12.36 -9.13
CA ARG A 82 -12.11 13.02 -10.29
C ARG A 82 -13.22 13.50 -11.21
N ILE A 83 -13.21 14.79 -11.52
CA ILE A 83 -14.08 15.38 -12.55
C ILE A 83 -13.15 15.69 -13.72
N ASP A 84 -13.29 14.93 -14.80
CA ASP A 84 -12.68 15.31 -16.08
C ASP A 84 -13.63 16.30 -16.75
N TYR A 85 -13.14 17.51 -17.08
CA TYR A 85 -13.88 18.58 -17.77
C TYR A 85 -13.38 18.72 -19.21
#